data_AF-A0A0F9ED61-F1
#
_entry.id   AF-A0A0F9ED61-F1
#
_cell.length_a   1.000
_cell.length_b   1.000
_cell.length_c   1.000
_cell.angle_alpha   90.00
_cell.angle_beta   90.00
_cell.angle_gamma   90.00
#
_symmetry.space_group_name_H-M   'P 1'
#
loop_
_entity.id
_entity.type
_entity.pdbx_description
1 polymer ?
#
loop_
_entity_poly.entity_id
_entity_poly.type
_entity_poly.pdbx_seq_one_letter_code
_entity_poly.pdbx_strand_id
1 'polypeptide(L)'
;MLSKEIKQLYDEGKIEEIYKRNLKYFQLIDSWADKLIGGDLLDEYELSSCMEQLNGCQSKLNPIAGCLEAMLIEYENRYIVKEEDECEKDRIQDQNSCKAKARVSASDLRRYASDFTRYTYSCQNTVTVAQSRLKRLSVEKGNKGVDFVGEAPQGEKKEDNGWGK
;
A
#
# COMPACT_ATOMS: atom_id res chain seq x y z
N MET A 1 11.14 -5.85 14.15
CA MET A 1 10.47 -6.42 15.34
C MET A 1 10.09 -7.85 15.00
N LEU A 2 10.37 -8.81 15.88
CA LEU A 2 10.02 -10.21 15.63
C LEU A 2 8.57 -10.48 16.03
N SER A 3 7.92 -11.46 15.41
CA SER A 3 6.53 -11.86 15.74
C SER A 3 6.35 -12.21 17.22
N LYS A 4 7.34 -12.87 17.83
CA LYS A 4 7.34 -13.20 19.27
C LYS A 4 7.29 -11.95 20.15
N GLU A 5 8.01 -10.90 19.77
CA GLU A 5 8.08 -9.64 20.52
C GLU A 5 6.74 -8.87 20.42
N ILE A 6 6.12 -8.87 19.24
CA ILE A 6 4.80 -8.28 19.01
C ILE A 6 3.75 -8.96 19.90
N LYS A 7 3.73 -10.30 19.89
CA LYS A 7 2.80 -11.09 20.70
C LYS A 7 3.01 -10.82 22.20
N GLN A 8 4.26 -10.81 22.66
CA GLN A 8 4.58 -10.52 24.05
C GLN A 8 4.11 -9.11 24.47
N LEU A 9 4.37 -8.09 23.66
CA LEU A 9 3.93 -6.73 23.95
C LEU A 9 2.40 -6.61 24.00
N TYR A 10 1.68 -7.35 23.16
CA TYR A 10 0.23 -7.41 23.21
C TYR A 10 -0.28 -8.09 24.49
N ASP A 11 0.24 -9.29 24.80
CA ASP A 11 -0.18 -10.06 25.97
C ASP A 11 0.13 -9.32 27.29
N GLU A 12 1.17 -8.46 27.31
CA GLU A 12 1.51 -7.57 28.44
C GLU A 12 0.70 -6.25 28.48
N GLY A 13 -0.22 -6.02 27.55
CA GLY A 13 -1.01 -4.77 27.46
C GLY A 13 -0.20 -3.54 27.02
N LYS A 14 0.94 -3.74 26.36
CA LYS A 14 1.89 -2.71 25.92
C LYS A 14 1.91 -2.52 24.40
N ILE A 15 0.81 -2.81 23.72
CA ILE A 15 0.73 -2.70 22.25
C ILE A 15 0.99 -1.27 21.73
N GLU A 16 0.73 -0.23 22.53
CA GLU A 16 1.09 1.16 22.23
C GLU A 16 2.60 1.37 22.03
N GLU A 17 3.44 0.53 22.63
CA GLU A 17 4.89 0.56 22.41
C GLU A 17 5.25 0.19 20.95
N ILE A 18 4.46 -0.69 20.33
CA ILE A 18 4.60 -1.04 18.92
C ILE A 18 4.35 0.18 18.05
N TYR A 19 3.36 1.00 18.39
CA TYR A 19 3.11 2.28 17.72
C TYR A 19 4.28 3.24 17.85
N LYS A 20 4.72 3.50 19.08
CA LYS A 20 5.81 4.45 19.36
C LYS A 20 7.08 4.11 18.61
N ARG A 21 7.45 2.83 18.57
CA ARG A 21 8.66 2.36 17.87
C ARG A 21 8.59 2.51 16.35
N ASN A 22 7.38 2.54 15.78
CA ASN A 22 7.16 2.63 14.34
C ASN A 22 6.63 4.00 13.87
N LEU A 23 6.44 4.95 14.80
CA LEU A 23 5.87 6.27 14.51
C LEU A 23 6.58 7.01 13.38
N LYS A 24 7.92 6.93 13.34
CA LYS A 24 8.73 7.53 12.27
C LYS A 24 8.35 7.05 10.87
N TYR A 25 7.90 5.80 10.72
CA TYR A 25 7.48 5.25 9.44
C TYR A 25 6.10 5.79 9.05
N PHE A 26 5.17 5.87 10.00
CA PHE A 26 3.84 6.47 9.76
C PHE A 26 3.96 7.92 9.34
N GLN A 27 4.75 8.71 10.07
CA GLN A 27 5.00 10.12 9.74
C GLN A 27 5.65 10.28 8.36
N LEU A 28 6.57 9.40 7.99
CA LEU A 28 7.21 9.44 6.68
C LEU A 28 6.21 9.12 5.55
N ILE A 29 5.33 8.13 5.76
CA ILE A 29 4.28 7.78 4.81
C ILE A 29 3.32 8.95 4.62
N ASP A 30 2.84 9.55 5.72
CA ASP A 30 1.92 10.70 5.69
C ASP A 30 2.56 11.87 4.94
N SER A 31 3.85 12.17 5.21
CA SER A 31 4.55 13.26 4.53
C SER A 31 4.67 13.07 3.01
N TRP A 32 4.86 11.83 2.54
CA TRP A 32 4.92 11.54 1.11
C TRP A 32 3.54 11.53 0.46
N ALA A 33 2.53 11.01 1.17
CA ALA A 33 1.15 11.04 0.72
C ALA A 33 0.69 12.50 0.51
N ASP A 34 1.00 13.39 1.45
CA ASP A 34 0.68 14.82 1.35
C ASP A 34 1.36 15.48 0.14
N LYS A 35 2.65 15.25 -0.08
CA LYS A 35 3.37 15.78 -1.26
C LYS A 35 2.77 15.29 -2.58
N LEU A 36 2.39 14.02 -2.65
CA LEU A 36 1.84 13.43 -3.88
C LEU A 36 0.40 13.86 -4.14
N ILE A 37 -0.42 14.04 -3.11
CA ILE A 37 -1.80 14.51 -3.21
C ILE A 37 -1.87 16.03 -3.44
N GLY A 38 -1.00 16.79 -2.77
CA GLY A 38 -0.94 18.25 -2.80
C GLY A 38 -0.60 18.85 -4.16
N GLY A 39 -0.24 18.02 -5.14
CA GLY A 39 0.03 18.45 -6.51
C GLY A 39 1.44 19.01 -6.71
N ASP A 40 2.36 18.75 -5.79
CA ASP A 40 3.76 19.11 -5.97
C ASP A 40 4.31 18.46 -7.24
N LEU A 41 4.94 19.29 -8.08
CA LEU A 41 5.68 18.84 -9.26
C LEU A 41 6.99 18.23 -8.79
N LEU A 42 6.92 16.96 -8.38
CA LEU A 42 8.08 16.20 -7.96
C LEU A 42 8.95 15.82 -9.16
N ASP A 43 10.26 16.00 -9.02
CA ASP A 43 11.23 15.61 -10.04
C ASP A 43 11.56 14.09 -9.99
N GLU A 44 12.38 13.62 -10.93
CA GLU A 44 12.78 12.20 -11.00
C GLU A 44 13.54 11.73 -9.76
N TYR A 45 14.34 12.61 -9.14
CA TYR A 45 15.10 12.29 -7.95
C TYR A 45 14.17 12.13 -6.75
N GLU A 46 13.23 13.05 -6.56
CA GLU A 46 12.24 13.03 -5.49
C GLU A 46 11.30 11.82 -5.63
N LEU A 47 10.83 11.51 -6.83
CA LEU A 47 10.00 10.33 -7.08
C LEU A 47 10.75 9.03 -6.81
N SER A 48 12.03 8.95 -7.19
CA SER A 48 12.87 7.77 -6.92
C SER A 48 13.13 7.61 -5.41
N SER A 49 13.43 8.72 -4.72
CA SER A 49 13.61 8.74 -3.27
C SER A 49 12.34 8.35 -2.53
N CYS A 50 11.17 8.85 -2.97
CA CYS A 50 9.86 8.46 -2.47
C CYS A 50 9.67 6.94 -2.56
N MET A 51 9.95 6.34 -3.73
CA MET A 51 9.82 4.90 -3.93
C MET A 51 10.73 4.09 -2.99
N GLU A 52 11.99 4.48 -2.87
CA GLU A 52 12.96 3.80 -2.01
C GLU A 52 12.53 3.86 -0.53
N GLN A 53 12.18 5.05 -0.05
CA GLN A 53 11.79 5.26 1.34
C GLN A 53 10.50 4.54 1.71
N LEU A 54 9.50 4.54 0.82
CA LEU A 54 8.23 3.86 1.07
C LEU A 54 8.34 2.34 0.96
N ASN A 55 9.16 1.82 0.04
CA ASN A 55 9.50 0.39 0.04
C ASN A 55 10.23 0.00 1.35
N GLY A 56 11.12 0.88 1.84
CA GLY A 56 11.75 0.74 3.14
C GLY A 56 10.73 0.66 4.29
N CYS A 57 9.76 1.59 4.33
CA CYS A 57 8.68 1.58 5.31
C CYS A 57 7.84 0.30 5.21
N GLN A 58 7.43 -0.08 4.00
CA GLN A 58 6.65 -1.29 3.74
C GLN A 58 7.37 -2.54 4.24
N SER A 59 8.68 -2.67 3.99
CA SER A 59 9.49 -3.81 4.46
C SER A 59 9.52 -3.93 5.99
N LYS A 60 9.35 -2.82 6.72
CA LYS A 60 9.33 -2.79 8.19
C LYS A 60 7.95 -3.01 8.76
N LEU A 61 6.92 -2.43 8.15
CA LEU A 61 5.54 -2.48 8.66
C LEU A 61 4.79 -3.75 8.24
N ASN A 62 5.02 -4.27 7.03
CA ASN A 62 4.29 -5.42 6.50
C ASN A 62 4.40 -6.69 7.38
N PRO A 63 5.58 -7.06 7.92
CA PRO A 63 5.68 -8.20 8.84
C PRO A 63 4.91 -7.97 10.15
N ILE A 64 4.79 -6.73 10.61
CA ILE A 64 4.05 -6.37 11.82
C ILE A 64 2.55 -6.50 11.56
N ALA A 65 2.08 -5.94 10.43
CA ALA A 65 0.71 -6.06 9.97
C ALA A 65 0.28 -7.53 9.88
N GLY A 66 1.05 -8.37 9.17
CA GLY A 66 0.76 -9.80 9.04
C GLY A 66 0.76 -10.55 10.38
N CYS A 67 1.61 -10.16 11.34
CA CYS A 67 1.60 -10.74 12.68
C CYS A 67 0.32 -10.38 13.45
N LEU A 68 -0.08 -9.10 13.43
CA LEU A 68 -1.29 -8.63 14.11
C LEU A 68 -2.56 -9.23 13.49
N GLU A 69 -2.61 -9.38 12.17
CA GLU A 69 -3.70 -10.07 11.48
C GLU A 69 -3.77 -11.56 11.85
N ALA A 70 -2.64 -12.26 11.89
CA ALA A 70 -2.59 -13.66 12.30
C ALA A 70 -3.05 -13.83 13.76
N MET A 71 -2.62 -12.93 14.65
CA MET A 71 -3.07 -12.90 16.04
C MET A 71 -4.57 -12.61 16.13
N LEU A 72 -5.09 -11.67 15.34
CA LEU A 72 -6.51 -11.35 15.32
C LEU A 72 -7.35 -12.58 14.95
N ILE A 73 -6.97 -13.29 13.89
CA ILE A 73 -7.64 -14.53 13.46
C ILE A 73 -7.56 -15.59 14.56
N GLU A 74 -6.39 -15.77 15.18
CA GLU A 74 -6.20 -16.73 16.28
C GLU A 74 -7.12 -16.41 17.46
N TYR A 75 -7.16 -15.15 17.90
CA TYR A 75 -7.95 -14.70 19.05
C TYR A 75 -9.45 -14.78 18.77
N GLU A 76 -9.91 -14.34 17.60
CA GLU A 76 -11.32 -14.44 17.22
C GLU A 76 -11.78 -15.90 17.16
N ASN A 77 -10.99 -16.79 16.55
CA ASN A 77 -11.34 -18.21 16.46
C ASN A 77 -11.38 -18.88 17.84
N ARG A 78 -10.40 -18.60 18.71
CA ARG A 78 -10.40 -19.12 20.09
C ARG A 78 -11.64 -18.67 20.85
N TYR A 79 -12.05 -17.42 20.67
CA TYR A 79 -13.22 -16.87 21.35
C TYR A 79 -14.53 -17.47 20.79
N ILE A 80 -14.62 -17.66 19.47
CA ILE A 80 -15.76 -18.34 18.84
C ILE A 80 -15.92 -19.76 19.41
N VAL A 81 -14.85 -20.55 19.43
CA VAL A 81 -14.88 -21.93 19.96
C VAL A 81 -15.30 -21.93 21.43
N LYS A 82 -14.75 -21.01 22.24
CA LYS A 82 -15.12 -20.90 23.65
C LYS A 82 -16.61 -20.55 23.84
N GLU A 83 -17.12 -19.59 23.08
CA GLU A 83 -18.55 -19.22 23.15
C GLU A 83 -19.44 -20.35 22.62
N GLU A 84 -19.01 -21.09 21.60
CA GLU A 84 -19.72 -22.27 21.10
C GLU A 84 -19.79 -23.37 22.19
N ASP A 85 -18.68 -23.66 22.88
CA ASP A 85 -18.62 -24.63 23.99
C ASP A 85 -19.49 -24.21 25.20
N GLU A 86 -19.57 -22.91 25.47
CA GLU A 86 -20.42 -22.36 26.53
C GLU A 86 -21.91 -22.40 26.13
N CYS A 87 -22.24 -22.07 24.86
CA CYS A 87 -23.61 -21.99 24.37
C CYS A 87 -24.23 -23.34 23.98
N GLU A 88 -23.42 -24.37 23.63
CA GLU A 88 -23.89 -25.74 23.41
C GLU A 88 -24.62 -26.32 24.64
N LYS A 89 -24.38 -25.76 25.82
CA LYS A 89 -25.08 -26.14 27.06
C LYS A 89 -26.51 -25.61 27.14
N ASP A 90 -26.85 -24.54 26.40
CA ASP A 90 -28.07 -23.75 26.66
C ASP A 90 -29.05 -23.63 25.46
N ARG A 91 -28.65 -23.75 24.17
CA ARG A 91 -29.59 -23.82 23.01
C ARG A 91 -28.93 -23.97 21.62
N ILE A 92 -29.77 -24.18 20.58
CA ILE A 92 -29.41 -24.22 19.15
C ILE A 92 -28.70 -22.91 18.74
N GLN A 93 -27.51 -23.04 18.14
CA GLN A 93 -26.57 -21.97 17.81
C GLN A 93 -27.10 -20.94 16.80
N ASP A 94 -26.88 -19.66 17.08
CA ASP A 94 -26.74 -18.63 16.02
C ASP A 94 -25.25 -18.29 15.90
N GLN A 95 -24.57 -18.91 14.93
CA GLN A 95 -23.15 -18.66 14.65
C GLN A 95 -22.82 -17.18 14.42
N ASN A 96 -23.80 -16.37 13.98
CA ASN A 96 -23.59 -14.94 13.80
C ASN A 96 -23.43 -14.22 15.14
N SER A 97 -24.13 -14.68 16.18
CA SER A 97 -24.02 -14.14 17.54
C SER A 97 -22.65 -14.42 18.16
N CYS A 98 -22.15 -15.66 18.05
CA CYS A 98 -20.81 -16.03 18.54
C CYS A 98 -19.71 -15.25 17.82
N LYS A 99 -19.82 -15.12 16.49
CA LYS A 99 -18.92 -14.28 15.69
C LYS A 99 -18.98 -12.82 16.15
N ALA A 100 -20.16 -12.24 16.34
CA ALA A 100 -20.30 -10.86 16.78
C ALA A 100 -19.62 -10.60 18.14
N LYS A 101 -19.81 -11.50 19.12
CA LYS A 101 -19.14 -11.38 20.43
C LYS A 101 -17.62 -11.50 20.33
N ALA A 102 -17.12 -12.46 19.55
CA ALA A 102 -15.68 -12.60 19.29
C ALA A 102 -15.08 -11.35 18.65
N ARG A 103 -15.85 -10.70 17.75
CA ARG A 103 -15.41 -9.44 17.14
C ARG A 103 -15.32 -8.30 18.13
N VAL A 104 -16.18 -8.25 19.15
CA VAL A 104 -16.14 -7.22 20.20
C VAL A 104 -14.98 -7.46 21.15
N SER A 105 -14.73 -8.72 21.53
CA SER A 105 -13.63 -9.08 22.43
C SER A 105 -12.24 -8.84 21.84
N ALA A 106 -12.10 -8.87 20.51
CA ALA A 106 -10.85 -8.56 19.80
C ALA A 106 -10.80 -7.14 19.19
N SER A 107 -11.66 -6.21 19.65
CA SER A 107 -11.81 -4.87 19.05
C SER A 107 -10.52 -4.04 19.02
N ASP A 108 -9.76 -4.05 20.11
CA ASP A 108 -8.47 -3.35 20.20
C ASP A 108 -7.48 -3.93 19.19
N LEU A 109 -7.25 -5.25 19.22
CA LEU A 109 -6.34 -5.92 18.28
C LEU A 109 -6.73 -5.67 16.82
N ARG A 110 -8.03 -5.64 16.51
CA ARG A 110 -8.52 -5.30 15.17
C ARG A 110 -8.14 -3.88 14.77
N ARG A 111 -8.25 -2.92 15.67
CA ARG A 111 -7.83 -1.54 15.39
C ARG A 111 -6.35 -1.50 15.02
N TYR A 112 -5.49 -2.10 15.83
CA TYR A 112 -4.04 -2.14 15.56
C TYR A 112 -3.72 -2.85 14.24
N ALA A 113 -4.30 -4.02 14.00
CA ALA A 113 -4.14 -4.74 12.74
C ALA A 113 -4.56 -3.86 11.56
N SER A 114 -5.73 -3.22 11.65
CA SER A 114 -6.26 -2.37 10.59
C SER A 114 -5.34 -1.19 10.28
N ASP A 115 -4.81 -0.51 11.30
CA ASP A 115 -3.97 0.66 11.10
C ASP A 115 -2.64 0.29 10.41
N PHE A 116 -1.94 -0.75 10.89
CA PHE A 116 -0.70 -1.20 10.27
C PHE A 116 -0.91 -1.71 8.84
N THR A 117 -2.01 -2.42 8.59
CA THR A 117 -2.39 -2.89 7.25
C THR A 117 -2.68 -1.71 6.32
N ARG A 118 -3.42 -0.69 6.79
CA ARG A 118 -3.71 0.53 6.01
C ARG A 118 -2.45 1.30 5.66
N TYR A 119 -1.52 1.48 6.59
CA TYR A 119 -0.25 2.14 6.31
C TYR A 119 0.60 1.34 5.30
N THR A 120 0.58 0.01 5.39
CA THR A 120 1.26 -0.86 4.43
C THR A 120 0.67 -0.73 3.02
N TYR A 121 -0.66 -0.69 2.89
CA TYR A 121 -1.33 -0.41 1.62
C TYR A 121 -1.06 1.00 1.11
N SER A 122 -1.01 1.99 2.00
CA SER A 122 -0.68 3.37 1.64
C SER A 122 0.72 3.45 1.02
N CYS A 123 1.72 2.77 1.58
CA CYS A 123 3.05 2.65 0.95
C CYS A 123 2.94 2.12 -0.48
N GLN A 124 2.26 0.99 -0.66
CA GLN A 124 2.19 0.31 -1.96
C GLN A 124 1.48 1.17 -3.02
N ASN A 125 0.39 1.82 -2.64
CA ASN A 125 -0.34 2.72 -3.53
C ASN A 125 0.52 3.93 -3.91
N THR A 126 1.19 4.51 -2.94
CA THR A 126 2.04 5.70 -3.13
C THR A 126 3.25 5.39 -4.01
N VAL A 127 3.89 4.22 -3.83
CA VAL A 127 4.95 3.71 -4.72
C VAL A 127 4.44 3.54 -6.15
N THR A 128 3.24 2.98 -6.32
CA THR A 128 2.62 2.76 -7.65
C THR A 128 2.36 4.11 -8.35
N VAL A 129 1.88 5.11 -7.60
CA VAL A 129 1.68 6.47 -8.12
C VAL A 129 3.02 7.09 -8.54
N ALA A 130 4.04 6.99 -7.70
CA ALA A 130 5.38 7.52 -8.00
C ALA A 130 5.98 6.85 -9.25
N GLN A 131 5.88 5.53 -9.39
CA GLN A 131 6.30 4.79 -10.58
C GLN A 131 5.57 5.26 -11.84
N SER A 132 4.26 5.48 -11.75
CA SER A 132 3.45 5.98 -12.87
C SER A 132 3.90 7.37 -13.31
N ARG A 133 4.16 8.28 -12.37
CA ARG A 133 4.66 9.63 -12.65
C ARG A 133 6.06 9.60 -13.26
N LEU A 134 6.97 8.79 -12.72
CA LEU A 134 8.33 8.63 -13.23
C LEU A 134 8.33 8.17 -14.70
N LYS A 135 7.46 7.20 -15.02
CA LYS A 135 7.29 6.70 -16.40
C LYS A 135 6.83 7.82 -17.35
N ARG A 136 5.90 8.69 -16.92
CA ARG A 136 5.44 9.83 -17.74
C ARG A 136 6.56 10.82 -18.01
N LEU A 137 7.33 11.21 -16.98
CA LEU A 137 8.48 12.11 -17.14
C LEU A 137 9.52 11.55 -18.11
N SER A 138 9.81 10.25 -18.03
CA SER A 138 10.74 9.58 -18.94
C SER A 138 10.25 9.60 -20.40
N VAL A 139 8.97 9.35 -20.65
CA VAL A 139 8.38 9.42 -22.00
C VAL A 139 8.38 10.85 -22.54
N GLU A 140 8.04 11.83 -21.71
CA GLU A 140 8.06 13.25 -22.11
C GLU A 140 9.47 13.73 -22.49
N LYS A 141 10.51 13.29 -21.77
CA LYS A 141 11.90 13.55 -22.15
C LYS A 141 12.27 12.86 -23.47
N GLY A 142 11.86 11.60 -23.65
CA GLY A 142 12.08 10.86 -24.90
C GLY A 142 11.43 11.54 -26.11
N ASN A 143 10.20 12.03 -25.96
CA ASN A 143 9.48 12.74 -27.02
C ASN A 143 10.09 14.12 -27.34
N LYS A 144 10.68 14.81 -26.35
CA LYS A 144 11.41 16.07 -26.57
C LYS A 144 12.75 15.88 -27.32
N GLY A 145 13.29 14.66 -27.36
CA GLY A 145 14.48 14.31 -28.15
C GLY A 145 14.18 13.85 -29.57
N VAL A 146 12.90 13.67 -29.91
CA VAL A 146 12.47 13.45 -31.29
C VAL A 146 12.16 14.82 -31.88
N ASP A 147 13.19 15.54 -32.28
CA ASP A 147 13.02 16.56 -33.30
C ASP A 147 12.41 15.84 -34.51
N PHE A 148 11.14 16.14 -34.79
CA PHE A 148 10.50 15.76 -36.04
C PHE A 148 11.21 16.57 -37.14
N VAL A 149 12.40 16.13 -37.54
CA VAL A 149 12.95 16.43 -38.86
C VAL A 149 12.08 15.62 -39.79
N GLY A 150 10.89 16.13 -40.07
CA GLY A 150 10.06 15.63 -41.14
C GLY A 150 10.86 15.77 -42.41
N GLU A 151 11.54 14.71 -42.83
CA GLU A 151 11.82 14.52 -44.23
C GLU A 151 10.46 14.48 -44.91
N ALA A 152 10.02 15.65 -45.39
CA ALA A 152 8.92 15.73 -46.32
C ALA A 152 9.28 14.77 -47.45
N PRO A 153 8.42 13.79 -47.79
CA PRO A 153 8.70 12.89 -48.89
C PRO A 153 8.92 13.78 -50.12
N GLN A 154 10.15 13.75 -50.66
CA GLN A 154 10.44 14.37 -51.94
C GLN A 154 9.54 13.66 -52.95
N GLY A 155 8.41 14.30 -53.28
CA GLY A 155 7.58 13.89 -54.39
C GLY A 155 8.44 13.91 -55.64
N GLU A 156 8.71 12.73 -56.19
CA GLU A 156 9.31 12.58 -57.51
C GLU A 156 8.54 13.47 -58.48
N LYS A 157 9.23 14.48 -59.04
CA LYS A 157 8.72 15.23 -60.18
C LYS A 157 8.60 14.25 -61.33
N LYS A 158 7.36 13.85 -61.65
CA LYS A 158 7.07 13.21 -62.94
C LYS A 158 7.44 14.22 -64.03
N GLU A 159 8.42 13.86 -64.85
CA GLU A 159 8.72 14.55 -66.10
C GLU A 159 7.48 14.50 -67.00
N ASP A 160 6.95 15.68 -67.29
CA ASP A 160 5.88 15.88 -68.24
C ASP A 160 6.47 15.86 -69.64
N ASN A 161 6.56 14.67 -70.24
CA ASN A 161 6.90 14.53 -71.66
C ASN A 161 5.69 14.94 -72.50
N GLY A 162 5.59 16.26 -72.70
CA GLY A 162 4.66 16.87 -73.65
C GLY A 162 4.85 16.29 -75.06
N TRP A 163 3.80 15.63 -75.56
CA TRP A 163 3.66 15.36 -76.98
C TRP A 163 3.29 16.65 -77.70
N GLY A 164 4.27 17.24 -78.36
CA GLY A 164 4.11 18.39 -79.25
C GLY A 164 4.46 18.03 -80.69
N LYS A 165 3.41 17.99 -81.53
CA LYS A 165 3.37 18.06 -83.00
C LYS A 165 3.81 16.85 -83.83
#